data_AF-A0A1F9DCF6-F1
#
_entry.id   AF-A0A1F9DCF6-F1
#
_cell.length_a   1.000
_cell.length_b   1.000
_cell.length_c   1.000
_cell.angle_alpha   90.00
_cell.angle_beta   90.00
_cell.angle_gamma   90.00
#
_symmetry.space_group_name_H-M   'P 1'
#
loop_
_entity.id
_entity.type
_entity.pdbx_description
1 polymer ?
#
loop_
_entity_poly.entity_id
_entity_poly.type
_entity_poly.pdbx_seq_one_letter_code
_entity_poly.pdbx_strand_id
1 'polypeptide(L)'
;MPSKYEPCGLNQIYSLKYGTIPVVRATGGLDDTILHYDPATKKGNGFKFTRYDAKEFLNTIKGAISFYSQPGHWKQLIQNAMTADFSWKRSAEAYLQLYRKALEKKRGDIPG
;
A
#
# COMPACT_ATOMS: atom_id res chain seq x y z
N MET A 1 8.08 8.78 1.89
CA MET A 1 7.61 8.59 3.29
C MET A 1 8.52 7.58 4.01
N PRO A 2 9.68 8.01 4.52
CA PRO A 2 10.61 7.14 5.24
C PRO A 2 10.23 7.00 6.73
N SER A 3 8.95 6.79 7.03
CA SER A 3 8.43 6.80 8.41
C SER A 3 9.06 5.71 9.27
N LYS A 4 9.46 6.05 10.50
CA LYS A 4 9.94 5.07 11.50
C LYS A 4 8.77 4.27 12.11
N TYR A 5 7.58 4.84 12.10
CA TYR A 5 6.31 4.24 12.52
C TYR A 5 5.17 4.97 11.81
N GLU A 6 4.12 4.25 11.40
CA GLU A 6 2.98 4.83 10.66
C GLU A 6 1.67 4.18 11.13
N PRO A 7 0.92 4.81 12.06
CA PRO A 7 -0.24 4.19 12.70
C PRO A 7 -1.56 4.29 11.92
N CYS A 8 -1.69 5.25 10.99
CA CYS A 8 -2.98 5.56 10.35
C CYS A 8 -2.94 5.56 8.81
N GLY A 9 -1.77 5.73 8.18
CA GLY A 9 -1.55 5.35 6.77
C GLY A 9 -2.59 5.87 5.78
N LEU A 10 -2.96 7.15 5.85
CA LEU A 10 -3.88 7.76 4.87
C LEU A 10 -3.13 8.48 3.73
N ASN A 11 -1.92 8.98 4.00
CA ASN A 11 -1.13 9.78 3.06
C ASN A 11 -0.76 9.03 1.78
N GLN A 12 -0.46 7.74 1.87
CA GLN A 12 -0.16 6.94 0.70
C GLN A 12 -1.41 6.67 -0.16
N ILE A 13 -2.60 6.59 0.45
CA ILE A 13 -3.86 6.42 -0.29
C ILE A 13 -4.17 7.69 -1.09
N TYR A 14 -4.00 8.87 -0.49
CA TYR A 14 -4.13 10.14 -1.22
C TYR A 14 -3.12 10.23 -2.36
N SER A 15 -1.86 9.88 -2.08
CA SER A 15 -0.79 9.92 -3.10
C SER A 15 -1.16 9.08 -4.32
N LEU A 16 -1.61 7.84 -4.10
CA LEU A 16 -2.01 6.92 -5.18
C LEU A 16 -3.23 7.44 -5.95
N LYS A 17 -4.25 7.96 -5.25
CA LYS A 17 -5.47 8.50 -5.86
C LYS A 17 -5.20 9.68 -6.80
N TYR A 18 -4.19 10.49 -6.50
CA TYR A 18 -3.78 11.64 -7.33
C TYR A 18 -2.59 11.32 -8.26
N GLY A 19 -2.21 10.05 -8.42
CA GLY A 19 -1.14 9.63 -9.32
C GLY A 19 0.27 10.00 -8.86
N THR A 20 0.43 10.40 -7.60
CA THR A 20 1.74 10.61 -6.97
C THR A 20 2.31 9.26 -6.55
N ILE A 21 3.45 8.90 -7.15
CA ILE A 21 4.09 7.60 -6.88
C ILE A 21 4.86 7.65 -5.55
N PRO A 22 4.45 6.83 -4.56
CA PRO A 22 5.06 6.88 -3.25
C PRO A 22 6.36 6.05 -3.20
N VAL A 23 7.37 6.60 -2.52
CA VAL A 23 8.55 5.87 -2.06
C VAL A 23 8.43 5.69 -0.55
N VAL A 24 8.26 4.46 -0.07
CA VAL A 24 7.93 4.16 1.32
C VAL A 24 8.90 3.16 1.94
N ARG A 25 9.02 3.22 3.27
CA ARG A 25 9.59 2.09 4.02
C ARG A 25 8.51 1.02 4.19
N ALA A 26 8.85 -0.25 4.02
CA ALA A 26 8.00 -1.40 4.28
C ALA A 26 7.72 -1.51 5.79
N THR A 27 6.73 -0.76 6.29
CA THR A 27 6.39 -0.68 7.71
C THR A 27 4.89 -0.43 7.88
N GLY A 28 4.24 -1.22 8.75
CA GLY A 28 2.81 -1.07 9.05
C GLY A 28 1.94 -1.02 7.78
N GLY A 29 0.93 -0.16 7.78
CA GLY A 29 0.00 -0.03 6.66
C GLY A 29 0.63 0.42 5.33
N LEU A 30 1.87 0.94 5.33
CA LEU A 30 2.57 1.25 4.08
C LEU A 30 3.00 0.00 3.33
N ASP A 31 3.36 -1.07 4.05
CA ASP A 31 3.75 -2.34 3.43
C ASP A 31 2.55 -3.04 2.78
N ASP A 32 1.39 -2.96 3.44
CA ASP A 32 0.11 -3.52 2.98
C ASP A 32 -0.47 -2.77 1.78
N THR A 33 -0.23 -1.45 1.70
CA THR A 33 -0.84 -0.57 0.69
C THR A 33 0.03 -0.42 -0.56
N ILE A 34 1.36 -0.42 -0.39
CA ILE A 34 2.31 -0.18 -1.49
C ILE A 34 2.88 -1.50 -1.99
N LEU A 35 2.66 -1.76 -3.27
CA LEU A 35 3.26 -2.85 -4.02
C LEU A 35 4.47 -2.32 -4.77
N HIS A 36 5.63 -2.92 -4.52
CA HIS A 36 6.88 -2.56 -5.18
C HIS A 36 6.73 -2.75 -6.70
N TYR A 37 7.18 -1.76 -7.47
CA TYR A 37 7.11 -1.81 -8.93
C TYR A 37 8.08 -2.85 -9.50
N ASP A 38 7.55 -3.79 -10.27
CA ASP A 38 8.32 -4.77 -11.01
C ASP A 38 8.32 -4.40 -12.51
N PRO A 39 9.47 -4.03 -13.09
CA PRO A 39 9.55 -3.64 -14.50
C PRO A 39 9.28 -4.80 -15.46
N ALA A 40 9.52 -6.06 -15.07
CA ALA A 40 9.31 -7.22 -15.92
C ALA A 40 7.81 -7.51 -16.12
N THR A 41 7.03 -7.42 -15.03
CA THR A 41 5.58 -7.65 -15.05
C THR A 41 4.76 -6.36 -15.22
N LYS A 42 5.40 -5.20 -15.07
CA LYS A 42 4.79 -3.85 -15.02
C LYS A 42 3.72 -3.70 -13.93
N LYS A 43 3.77 -4.54 -12.90
CA LYS A 43 2.87 -4.48 -11.74
C LYS A 43 3.50 -3.69 -10.61
N GLY A 44 2.67 -3.26 -9.66
CA GLY A 44 3.08 -2.43 -8.53
C GLY A 44 2.66 -0.97 -8.69
N ASN A 45 2.58 -0.26 -7.56
CA ASN A 45 2.01 1.08 -7.47
C ASN A 45 2.94 2.07 -6.73
N GLY A 46 4.14 1.66 -6.37
CA GLY A 46 5.15 2.51 -5.75
C GLY A 46 6.49 1.80 -5.57
N PHE A 47 7.37 2.42 -4.79
CA PHE A 47 8.68 1.86 -4.46
C PHE A 47 8.80 1.63 -2.96
N LYS A 48 9.39 0.50 -2.59
CA LYS A 48 9.61 0.10 -1.20
C LYS A 48 11.09 -0.09 -0.89
N PHE A 49 11.45 0.23 0.35
CA PHE A 49 12.71 -0.15 0.99
C PHE A 49 12.44 -0.69 2.39
N THR A 50 13.32 -1.52 2.94
CA THR A 50 13.04 -2.28 4.15
C THR A 50 13.81 -1.72 5.35
N ARG A 51 15.13 -1.50 5.24
CA ARG A 51 15.90 -1.05 6.40
C ARG A 51 15.69 0.44 6.63
N TYR A 52 15.68 0.82 7.90
CA TYR A 52 15.69 2.23 8.29
C TYR A 52 17.11 2.79 8.16
N ASP A 53 17.54 2.94 6.91
CA ASP A 53 18.90 3.30 6.54
C ASP A 53 18.87 4.34 5.41
N ALA A 54 19.72 5.37 5.53
CA ALA A 54 19.76 6.47 4.59
C ALA A 54 20.26 6.04 3.20
N LYS A 55 21.18 5.07 3.15
CA LYS A 55 21.73 4.56 1.88
C LYS A 55 20.68 3.75 1.14
N GLU A 56 19.89 2.94 1.83
CA GLU A 56 18.79 2.20 1.21
C GLU A 56 17.72 3.15 0.67
N PHE A 57 17.31 4.15 1.46
CA PHE A 57 16.36 5.17 1.00
C PHE A 57 16.87 5.92 -0.24
N LEU A 58 18.14 6.33 -0.25
CA LEU A 58 18.76 7.00 -1.39
C LEU A 58 18.78 6.11 -2.64
N ASN A 59 19.11 4.82 -2.50
CA ASN A 59 19.13 3.88 -3.60
C ASN A 59 17.73 3.70 -4.20
N THR A 60 16.70 3.61 -3.36
CA THR A 60 15.31 3.51 -3.82
C THR A 60 14.84 4.77 -4.54
N ILE A 61 15.23 5.97 -4.08
CA ILE A 61 14.96 7.22 -4.79
C ILE A 61 15.64 7.23 -6.16
N LYS A 62 16.91 6.85 -6.24
CA LYS A 62 17.63 6.76 -7.53
C LYS A 62 16.95 5.80 -8.49
N GLY A 63 16.49 4.65 -8.00
CA GLY A 63 15.69 3.69 -8.77
C GLY A 63 14.39 4.32 -9.29
N ALA A 64 13.63 4.98 -8.41
CA ALA A 64 12.40 5.67 -8.80
C ALA A 64 12.63 6.73 -9.88
N ILE A 65 13.68 7.54 -9.75
CA ILE A 65 14.06 8.57 -10.75
C ILE A 65 14.43 7.92 -12.09
N SER A 66 15.14 6.78 -12.07
CA SER A 66 15.49 6.07 -13.32
C SER A 66 14.25 5.63 -14.11
N PHE A 67 13.16 5.29 -13.43
CA PHE A 67 11.87 4.96 -14.07
C PHE A 67 11.07 6.20 -14.46
N TYR A 68 11.21 7.32 -13.74
CA TYR A 68 10.62 8.60 -14.15
C TYR A 68 11.11 9.03 -15.53
N SER A 69 12.40 8.80 -15.83
CA SER A 69 13.00 9.04 -17.15
C SER A 69 12.55 8.05 -18.24
N GLN A 70 11.67 7.10 -17.92
CA GLN A 70 11.15 6.07 -18.85
C GLN A 70 9.62 6.20 -18.97
N PRO A 71 9.09 7.02 -19.91
CA PRO A 71 7.68 7.39 -19.94
C PRO A 71 6.70 6.21 -20.00
N GLY A 72 7.07 5.12 -20.68
CA GLY A 72 6.23 3.92 -20.76
C GLY A 72 6.05 3.21 -19.41
N HIS A 73 7.14 3.09 -18.64
CA HIS A 73 7.09 2.54 -17.29
C HIS A 73 6.35 3.48 -16.34
N TRP A 74 6.69 4.77 -16.39
CA TRP A 74 6.11 5.76 -15.49
C TRP A 74 4.60 5.91 -15.67
N LYS A 75 4.12 5.94 -16.92
CA LYS A 75 2.69 6.01 -17.23
C LYS A 75 1.93 4.79 -16.70
N GLN A 76 2.48 3.60 -16.87
CA GLN A 76 1.88 2.38 -16.33
C GLN A 76 1.85 2.40 -14.81
N LEU A 77 2.92 2.87 -14.17
CA LEU A 77 3.01 2.98 -12.71
C LEU A 77 1.99 3.98 -12.16
N ILE A 78 1.79 5.14 -12.80
CA ILE A 78 0.72 6.09 -12.47
C ILE A 78 -0.66 5.45 -12.64
N GLN A 79 -0.89 4.74 -13.74
CA GLN A 79 -2.17 4.06 -13.96
C GLN A 79 -2.45 3.03 -12.86
N ASN A 80 -1.47 2.20 -12.52
CA ASN A 80 -1.58 1.22 -11.43
C ASN A 80 -1.87 1.90 -10.08
N ALA A 81 -1.24 3.05 -9.82
CA ALA A 81 -1.47 3.82 -8.61
C ALA A 81 -2.91 4.36 -8.54
N MET A 82 -3.40 4.96 -9.62
CA MET A 82 -4.74 5.56 -9.65
C MET A 82 -5.87 4.54 -9.70
N THR A 83 -5.63 3.33 -10.21
CA THR A 83 -6.62 2.24 -10.26
C THR A 83 -6.57 1.30 -9.05
N ALA A 84 -5.63 1.50 -8.13
CA ALA A 84 -5.55 0.69 -6.93
C ALA A 84 -6.78 0.94 -6.02
N ASP A 85 -7.49 -0.13 -5.69
CA ASP A 85 -8.71 -0.06 -4.89
C ASP A 85 -8.36 -0.02 -3.38
N PHE A 86 -8.53 1.17 -2.80
CA PHE A 86 -8.46 1.40 -1.35
C PHE A 86 -9.81 1.83 -0.78
N SER A 87 -10.91 1.44 -1.45
CA SER A 87 -12.24 1.79 -1.00
C SER A 87 -12.50 1.24 0.41
N TRP A 88 -13.18 2.04 1.23
CA TRP A 88 -13.68 1.66 2.54
C TRP A 88 -14.54 0.40 2.53
N LYS A 89 -15.02 -0.03 1.35
CA LYS A 89 -15.78 -1.26 1.14
C LYS A 89 -15.01 -2.49 1.63
N ARG A 90 -13.70 -2.59 1.35
CA ARG A 90 -12.88 -3.72 1.79
C ARG A 90 -12.70 -3.76 3.30
N SER A 91 -12.46 -2.60 3.93
CA SER A 91 -12.38 -2.48 5.38
C SER A 91 -13.73 -2.78 6.04
N ALA A 92 -14.82 -2.24 5.49
CA ALA A 92 -16.17 -2.47 5.99
C ALA A 92 -16.55 -3.96 5.92
N GLU A 93 -16.18 -4.66 4.84
CA GLU A 93 -16.44 -6.09 4.70
C GLU A 93 -15.66 -6.94 5.71
N ALA A 94 -14.40 -6.59 6.00
CA ALA A 94 -13.61 -7.22 7.06
C ALA A 94 -14.26 -7.02 8.45
N TYR A 95 -14.74 -5.82 8.74
CA TYR A 95 -15.50 -5.54 9.97
C TYR A 95 -16.79 -6.34 10.02
N LEU A 96 -17.54 -6.42 8.91
CA LEU A 96 -18.79 -7.15 8.84
C LEU A 96 -18.58 -8.66 9.12
N GLN A 97 -17.51 -9.24 8.60
CA GLN A 97 -17.13 -10.63 8.89
C GLN A 97 -16.77 -10.83 10.37
N LEU A 98 -16.04 -9.90 10.99
CA LEU A 98 -15.71 -9.95 12.41
C LEU A 98 -16.98 -9.91 13.28
N TYR A 99 -17.92 -9.01 12.96
CA TYR A 99 -19.21 -8.94 13.65
C TYR A 99 -20.04 -10.22 13.48
N ARG A 100 -20.05 -10.83 12.29
CA ARG A 100 -20.73 -12.12 12.06
C ARG A 100 -20.14 -13.22 12.95
N LYS A 101 -18.81 -13.35 13.00
CA LYS A 101 -18.13 -14.32 13.88
C LYS A 101 -18.45 -14.10 15.36
N ALA A 102 -18.48 -12.84 15.81
CA ALA A 102 -18.83 -12.52 17.19
C ALA A 102 -20.28 -12.89 17.53
N LEU A 103 -21.22 -12.67 16.60
CA LEU A 103 -22.63 -13.05 16.75
C LEU A 103 -22.84 -14.57 16.74
N GLU A 104 -22.12 -15.30 15.89
CA GLU A 104 -22.14 -16.77 15.86
C GLU A 104 -21.63 -17.37 17.17
N LYS A 105 -20.52 -16.84 17.71
CA LYS A 105 -19.99 -17.27 19.01
C LYS A 105 -20.98 -17.03 20.14
N LYS A 106 -21.62 -15.85 20.17
CA LYS A 106 -22.66 -15.51 21.16
C LYS A 106 -23.88 -16.44 21.08
N ARG A 107 -24.21 -16.98 19.90
CA ARG A 107 -25.31 -17.94 19.71
C ARG A 107 -24.96 -19.36 20.17
N GLY A 108 -23.69 -19.75 20.13
CA GLY A 108 -23.23 -21.05 20.63
C GLY A 108 -23.16 -21.14 22.16
N ASP A 109 -23.08 -20.00 22.86
CA ASP A 109 -22.96 -19.91 24.32
C ASP A 109 -24.32 -19.77 25.05
N ILE A 110 -25.45 -19.88 24.35
CA ILE A 110 -26.79 -19.90 24.98
C ILE A 110 -27.21 -21.36 25.12
N PRO A 111 -27.25 -21.94 26.35
CA PRO A 111 -27.86 -23.24 26.57
C PRO A 111 -29.35 -23.13 26.25
N GLY A 112 -29.85 -24.06 25.43
CA GLY A 112 -31.28 -24.23 25.19
C GLY A 112 -32.02 -24.70 26.44
#